data_AF-A0A164P190-F1
#
_entry.id   AF-A0A164P190-F1
#
_cell.length_a   1.000
_cell.length_b   1.000
_cell.length_c   1.000
_cell.angle_alpha   90.00
_cell.angle_beta   90.00
_cell.angle_gamma   90.00
#
_symmetry.space_group_name_H-M   'P 1'
#
loop_
_entity.id
_entity.type
_entity.pdbx_description
1 polymer ?
#
loop_
_entity_poly.entity_id
_entity_poly.type
_entity_poly.pdbx_seq_one_letter_code
_entity_poly.pdbx_strand_id
1 'polypeptide(L)'
;MLDNIPQLIAAELSKQLHQASPGQQFSGQPPVIPQAPIPATHAPIHGALHQSIPSPPAPPPIATIGPLSANPAAGASPSPSLYSLFPEFETAIILQIINHEFRGPDLYKLDSRYRDKAQRQTLEFDGGQLQIKSDASVKDYPTPLDIIMPISAYFRIVAEHARTSGSSHLVYWYTGAYMMHFHELTSEYEWAAVLRYHMDFFAKRRRDMTSGIYNTWETADSNLLNKYVYGHHKRSALSASTKILSKSGTSATPRTGICMNFNKGTCTTSPCPYGRPHKCSTCGKDGHGASACSSKST
;
A
#
# COMPACT_ATOMS: atom_id res chain seq x y z
N MET A 1 28.42 -8.96 -7.46
CA MET A 1 28.16 -7.59 -7.98
C MET A 1 26.66 -7.28 -8.11
N LEU A 2 25.76 -7.96 -7.37
CA LEU A 2 24.30 -7.72 -7.41
C LEU A 2 23.72 -7.24 -6.07
N ASP A 3 24.55 -7.09 -5.03
CA ASP A 3 24.09 -6.80 -3.66
C ASP A 3 23.78 -5.32 -3.37
N ASN A 4 23.79 -4.45 -4.40
CA ASN A 4 23.62 -3.00 -4.21
C ASN A 4 22.46 -2.37 -5.01
N ILE A 5 21.65 -3.19 -5.69
CA ILE A 5 20.53 -2.69 -6.50
C ILE A 5 19.47 -1.93 -5.66
N PRO A 6 19.09 -2.38 -4.45
CA PRO A 6 18.14 -1.62 -3.63
C PRO A 6 18.66 -0.25 -3.20
N GLN A 7 19.97 -0.14 -2.92
CA GLN A 7 20.61 1.13 -2.56
C GLN A 7 20.72 2.07 -3.76
N LEU A 8 20.98 1.54 -4.95
CA LEU A 8 21.00 2.32 -6.20
C LEU A 8 19.61 2.85 -6.56
N ILE A 9 18.55 2.07 -6.37
CA ILE A 9 17.17 2.51 -6.61
C ILE A 9 16.77 3.60 -5.60
N ALA A 10 17.12 3.42 -4.31
CA ALA A 10 16.85 4.42 -3.28
C ALA A 10 17.64 5.72 -3.51
N ALA A 11 18.91 5.62 -3.93
CA ALA A 11 19.75 6.77 -4.25
C ALA A 11 19.23 7.54 -5.47
N GLU A 12 18.77 6.83 -6.51
CA GLU A 12 18.25 7.45 -7.73
C GLU A 12 16.89 8.13 -7.51
N LEU A 13 15.99 7.50 -6.73
CA LEU A 13 14.71 8.13 -6.34
C LEU A 13 14.94 9.38 -5.47
N SER A 14 15.90 9.34 -4.55
CA SER A 14 16.26 10.50 -3.73
C SER A 14 16.87 11.64 -4.56
N LYS A 15 17.63 11.30 -5.62
CA LYS A 15 18.21 12.27 -6.55
C LYS A 15 17.16 12.97 -7.40
N GLN A 16 16.10 12.26 -7.82
CA GLN A 16 14.98 12.86 -8.55
C GLN A 16 14.11 13.78 -7.67
N LEU A 17 13.92 13.45 -6.39
CA LEU A 17 13.22 14.32 -5.44
C LEU A 17 13.93 15.66 -5.19
N HIS A 18 15.25 15.70 -5.27
CA HIS A 18 16.04 16.94 -5.10
C HIS A 18 16.18 17.77 -6.40
N GLN A 19 15.77 17.24 -7.55
CA GLN A 19 15.77 17.98 -8.83
C GLN A 19 14.45 18.71 -9.11
N ALA A 20 13.45 18.55 -8.24
CA ALA A 20 12.27 19.42 -8.23
C ALA A 20 12.65 20.78 -7.62
N SER A 21 12.91 21.77 -8.48
CA SER A 21 13.26 23.14 -8.08
C SER A 21 12.23 23.77 -7.13
N PRO A 22 12.67 24.43 -6.03
CA PRO A 22 11.81 25.26 -5.21
C PRO A 22 11.68 26.65 -5.85
N GLY A 23 10.55 26.92 -6.51
CA GLY A 23 10.41 28.18 -7.25
C GLY A 23 9.03 28.48 -7.81
N GLN A 24 7.96 28.29 -7.03
CA GLN A 24 6.73 29.05 -7.26
C GLN A 24 6.25 29.65 -5.94
N GLN A 25 6.59 30.92 -5.72
CA GLN A 25 5.95 31.76 -4.73
C GLN A 25 4.48 31.97 -5.13
N PHE A 26 3.57 31.34 -4.39
CA PHE A 26 2.17 31.73 -4.40
C PHE A 26 2.03 33.06 -3.65
N SER A 27 1.77 34.13 -4.39
CA SER A 27 1.32 35.42 -3.86
C SER A 27 -0.02 35.22 -3.17
N GLY A 28 -0.05 35.46 -1.86
CA GLY A 28 -1.25 35.39 -1.04
C GLY A 28 -2.18 36.56 -1.36
N GLN A 29 -3.26 36.27 -2.07
CA GLN A 29 -4.45 37.12 -2.10
C GLN A 29 -5.64 36.32 -1.58
N PRO A 30 -6.25 36.70 -0.45
CA PRO A 30 -7.40 36.00 0.09
C PRO A 30 -8.61 36.19 -0.85
N PRO A 31 -9.44 35.15 -1.07
CA PRO A 31 -10.61 35.26 -1.91
C PRO A 31 -11.66 36.16 -1.25
N VAL A 32 -12.11 37.18 -2.00
CA VAL A 32 -13.28 38.00 -1.66
C VAL A 32 -14.51 37.11 -1.73
N ILE A 33 -15.16 36.90 -0.59
CA ILE A 33 -16.43 36.17 -0.47
C ILE A 33 -17.56 37.10 -0.92
N PRO A 34 -18.35 36.78 -1.95
CA PRO A 34 -19.55 37.53 -2.27
C PRO A 34 -20.62 37.28 -1.20
N GLN A 35 -21.08 38.33 -0.54
CA GLN A 35 -22.25 38.29 0.34
C GLN A 35 -23.51 38.01 -0.47
N ALA A 36 -24.22 36.93 -0.12
CA ALA A 36 -25.55 36.65 -0.63
C ALA A 36 -26.60 37.55 0.07
N PRO A 37 -27.61 38.08 -0.64
CA PRO A 37 -28.70 38.84 -0.02
C PRO A 37 -29.67 37.92 0.71
N ILE A 38 -30.17 38.42 1.85
CA ILE A 38 -31.21 37.82 2.69
C ILE A 38 -32.57 37.99 1.99
N PRO A 39 -33.41 36.96 1.81
CA PRO A 39 -34.76 37.16 1.31
C PRO A 39 -35.73 37.47 2.45
N ALA A 40 -36.43 38.59 2.33
CA ALA A 40 -37.60 38.91 3.12
C ALA A 40 -38.86 38.27 2.52
N THR A 41 -39.66 37.68 3.39
CA THR A 41 -41.01 37.15 3.17
C THR A 41 -41.98 38.27 2.78
N HIS A 42 -42.80 38.08 1.73
CA HIS A 42 -44.26 38.34 1.67
C HIS A 42 -44.85 37.95 0.29
N ALA A 43 -46.12 37.51 0.31
CA ALA A 43 -46.89 36.86 -0.76
C ALA A 43 -47.59 37.87 -1.73
N PRO A 44 -48.69 37.50 -2.44
CA PRO A 44 -48.77 36.70 -3.68
C PRO A 44 -49.44 37.48 -4.83
N ILE A 45 -48.93 37.43 -6.07
CA ILE A 45 -49.66 37.97 -7.24
C ILE A 45 -49.42 37.11 -8.50
N HIS A 46 -50.52 36.75 -9.16
CA HIS A 46 -50.62 36.08 -10.46
C HIS A 46 -49.89 36.83 -11.58
N GLY A 47 -49.22 36.10 -12.48
CA GLY A 47 -48.74 36.66 -13.74
C GLY A 47 -47.80 35.71 -14.49
N ALA A 48 -48.31 35.09 -15.54
CA ALA A 48 -47.57 34.20 -16.42
C ALA A 48 -46.47 34.95 -17.19
N LEU A 49 -45.22 34.50 -17.07
CA LEU A 49 -44.19 34.65 -18.10
C LEU A 49 -43.27 33.42 -18.09
N HIS A 50 -43.25 32.74 -19.23
CA HIS A 50 -42.39 31.61 -19.57
C HIS A 50 -40.93 32.10 -19.60
N GLN A 51 -40.14 31.82 -18.57
CA GLN A 51 -38.68 32.00 -18.60
C GLN A 51 -38.00 30.64 -18.71
N SER A 52 -37.34 30.43 -19.84
CA SER A 52 -36.46 29.30 -20.12
C SER A 52 -35.24 29.34 -19.20
N ILE A 53 -35.13 28.36 -18.32
CA ILE A 53 -33.95 28.11 -17.48
C ILE A 53 -32.81 27.62 -18.38
N PRO A 54 -31.61 28.24 -18.38
CA PRO A 54 -30.46 27.73 -19.11
C PRO A 54 -29.95 26.44 -18.44
N SER A 55 -29.75 25.40 -19.26
CA SER A 55 -29.21 24.11 -18.83
C SER A 55 -27.83 24.24 -18.17
N PRO A 56 -27.50 23.43 -17.15
CA PRO A 56 -26.18 23.42 -16.55
C PRO A 56 -25.11 23.00 -17.58
N PRO A 57 -23.88 23.55 -17.47
CA PRO A 57 -22.78 23.21 -18.37
C PRO A 57 -22.45 21.72 -18.24
N ALA A 58 -22.33 21.05 -19.39
CA ALA A 58 -21.99 19.64 -19.47
C ALA A 58 -20.66 19.35 -18.74
N PRO A 59 -20.55 18.21 -18.03
CA PRO A 59 -19.28 17.77 -17.47
C PRO A 59 -18.23 17.60 -18.58
N PRO A 60 -16.94 17.86 -18.30
CA PRO A 60 -15.88 17.69 -19.28
C PRO A 60 -15.87 16.24 -19.79
N PRO A 61 -15.56 16.02 -21.09
CA PRO A 61 -15.53 14.68 -21.66
C PRO A 61 -14.48 13.84 -20.93
N ILE A 62 -14.93 12.74 -20.34
CA ILE A 62 -14.04 11.66 -19.91
C ILE A 62 -13.32 11.17 -21.17
N ALA A 63 -12.00 11.31 -21.19
CA ALA A 63 -11.14 10.84 -22.28
C ALA A 63 -11.33 9.32 -22.43
N THR A 64 -12.22 8.94 -23.33
CA THR A 64 -12.45 7.55 -23.70
C THR A 64 -11.34 7.17 -24.67
N ILE A 65 -10.40 6.36 -24.19
CA ILE A 65 -9.30 5.80 -24.99
C ILE A 65 -9.95 4.83 -25.99
N GLY A 66 -9.99 5.20 -27.26
CA GLY A 66 -10.55 4.38 -28.32
C GLY A 66 -9.71 3.13 -28.62
N PRO A 67 -10.28 2.12 -29.31
CA PRO A 67 -9.57 0.90 -29.67
C PRO A 67 -8.41 1.19 -30.62
N LEU A 68 -7.28 0.55 -30.31
CA LEU A 68 -5.97 0.71 -30.93
C LEU A 68 -5.99 0.29 -32.40
N SER A 69 -6.04 1.26 -33.33
CA SER A 69 -5.76 1.04 -34.75
C SER A 69 -4.48 1.77 -35.13
N ALA A 70 -3.38 1.03 -35.26
CA ALA A 70 -2.06 1.56 -35.60
C ALA A 70 -2.02 2.05 -37.06
N ASN A 71 -1.60 3.30 -37.27
CA ASN A 71 -1.38 3.90 -38.58
C ASN A 71 0.07 3.60 -39.05
N PRO A 72 0.30 2.92 -40.19
CA PRO A 72 1.64 2.43 -40.58
C PRO A 72 2.57 3.46 -41.25
N ALA A 73 2.20 4.74 -41.35
CA ALA A 73 2.84 5.70 -42.26
C ALA A 73 4.02 6.51 -41.70
N ALA A 74 4.45 6.33 -40.44
CA ALA A 74 5.59 7.05 -39.89
C ALA A 74 6.84 6.15 -39.90
N GLY A 75 7.85 6.54 -40.69
CA GLY A 75 9.15 5.85 -40.85
C GLY A 75 10.04 5.81 -39.60
N ALA A 76 9.47 5.50 -38.44
CA ALA A 76 10.19 5.15 -37.24
C ALA A 76 10.83 3.77 -37.45
N SER A 77 12.12 3.63 -37.11
CA SER A 77 12.78 2.33 -37.01
C SER A 77 11.85 1.34 -36.29
N PRO A 78 11.73 0.09 -36.78
CA PRO A 78 10.83 -0.88 -36.16
C PRO A 78 11.22 -1.00 -34.70
N SER A 79 10.28 -0.67 -33.81
CA SER A 79 10.54 -0.84 -32.40
C SER A 79 10.80 -2.33 -32.15
N PRO A 80 11.79 -2.68 -31.31
CA PRO A 80 12.02 -4.07 -30.98
C PRO A 80 10.71 -4.67 -30.50
N SER A 81 10.38 -5.86 -31.03
CA SER A 81 9.19 -6.58 -30.61
C SER A 81 9.21 -6.78 -29.09
N LEU A 82 8.05 -6.77 -28.45
CA LEU A 82 7.96 -6.99 -27.00
C LEU A 82 8.70 -8.28 -26.56
N TYR A 83 8.60 -9.34 -27.37
CA TYR A 83 9.28 -10.62 -27.12
C TYR A 83 10.81 -10.50 -27.16
N SER A 84 11.36 -9.68 -28.07
CA SER A 84 12.80 -9.45 -28.13
C SER A 84 13.35 -8.60 -26.98
N LEU A 85 12.49 -7.83 -26.31
CA LEU A 85 12.87 -7.05 -25.13
C LEU A 85 12.88 -7.88 -23.84
N PHE A 86 12.16 -9.00 -23.84
CA PHE A 86 12.05 -9.90 -22.70
C PHE A 86 12.28 -11.36 -23.10
N PRO A 87 13.44 -11.70 -23.69
CA PRO A 87 13.75 -13.05 -24.16
C PRO A 87 13.79 -14.08 -23.03
N GLU A 88 13.90 -13.63 -21.78
CA GLU A 88 13.92 -14.50 -20.61
C GLU A 88 12.55 -15.11 -20.27
N PHE A 89 11.43 -14.54 -20.75
CA PHE A 89 10.09 -15.04 -20.46
C PHE A 89 9.49 -15.78 -21.65
N GLU A 90 8.75 -16.85 -21.37
CA GLU A 90 7.97 -17.55 -22.38
C GLU A 90 6.94 -16.60 -23.02
N THR A 91 6.75 -16.71 -24.34
CA THR A 91 5.76 -15.92 -25.09
C THR A 91 4.37 -16.00 -24.47
N ALA A 92 3.97 -17.18 -23.97
CA ALA A 92 2.68 -17.38 -23.31
C ALA A 92 2.53 -16.54 -22.03
N ILE A 93 3.59 -16.38 -21.23
CA ILE A 93 3.59 -15.54 -20.02
C ILE A 93 3.43 -14.07 -20.41
N ILE A 94 4.19 -13.61 -21.41
CA ILE A 94 4.10 -12.23 -21.91
C ILE A 94 2.67 -11.94 -22.39
N LEU A 95 2.07 -12.84 -23.16
CA LEU A 95 0.69 -12.73 -23.62
C LEU A 95 -0.32 -12.63 -22.46
N GLN A 96 -0.19 -13.49 -21.44
CA GLN A 96 -1.05 -13.42 -20.25
C GLN A 96 -0.90 -12.08 -19.51
N ILE A 97 0.29 -11.49 -19.48
CA ILE A 97 0.52 -10.20 -18.81
C ILE A 97 -0.13 -9.06 -19.58
N ILE A 98 0.09 -8.97 -20.91
CA ILE A 98 -0.47 -7.89 -21.72
C ILE A 98 -2.00 -7.98 -21.85
N ASN A 99 -2.56 -9.20 -21.80
CA ASN A 99 -4.00 -9.41 -21.76
C ASN A 99 -4.59 -9.27 -20.35
N HIS A 100 -3.76 -8.99 -19.34
CA HIS A 100 -4.16 -8.87 -17.93
C HIS A 100 -4.87 -10.13 -17.39
N GLU A 101 -4.43 -11.31 -17.84
CA GLU A 101 -4.91 -12.62 -17.38
C GLU A 101 -3.96 -13.25 -16.35
N PHE A 102 -2.70 -12.81 -16.32
CA PHE A 102 -1.66 -13.31 -15.40
C PHE A 102 -2.04 -13.09 -13.93
N ARG A 103 -2.04 -14.15 -13.10
CA ARG A 103 -2.57 -14.10 -11.72
C ARG A 103 -1.49 -13.77 -10.71
N GLY A 104 -1.88 -13.14 -9.59
CA GLY A 104 -0.99 -12.85 -8.47
C GLY A 104 -0.21 -14.08 -7.96
N PRO A 105 -0.88 -15.23 -7.72
CA PRO A 105 -0.19 -16.47 -7.33
C PRO A 105 0.83 -16.99 -8.35
N ASP A 106 0.78 -16.56 -9.60
CA ASP A 106 1.72 -16.97 -10.65
C ASP A 106 2.95 -16.05 -10.74
N LEU A 107 3.01 -14.96 -9.96
CA LEU A 107 4.12 -13.99 -9.99
C LEU A 107 5.50 -14.65 -9.86
N TYR A 108 5.63 -15.73 -9.09
CA TYR A 108 6.92 -16.40 -8.91
C TYR A 108 7.55 -16.86 -10.25
N LYS A 109 6.74 -17.09 -11.29
CA LYS A 109 7.21 -17.46 -12.64
C LYS A 109 8.05 -16.37 -13.31
N LEU A 110 7.93 -15.12 -12.84
CA LEU A 110 8.70 -13.98 -13.32
C LEU A 110 10.05 -13.84 -12.60
N ASP A 111 10.28 -14.61 -11.53
CA ASP A 111 11.55 -14.60 -10.82
C ASP A 111 12.60 -15.47 -11.55
N SER A 112 13.79 -14.92 -11.78
CA SER A 112 14.91 -15.70 -12.31
C SER A 112 15.27 -16.90 -11.43
N ARG A 113 15.18 -16.73 -10.10
CA ARG A 113 15.50 -17.79 -9.12
C ARG A 113 14.55 -18.97 -9.23
N TYR A 114 13.32 -18.76 -9.66
CA TYR A 114 12.37 -19.85 -9.87
C TYR A 114 12.65 -20.59 -11.16
N ARG A 115 13.03 -19.90 -12.23
CA ARG A 115 13.38 -20.54 -13.52
C ARG A 115 14.56 -21.51 -13.37
N ASP A 116 15.58 -21.11 -12.61
CA ASP A 116 16.73 -21.96 -12.30
C ASP A 116 16.34 -23.23 -11.50
N LYS A 117 15.24 -23.14 -10.71
CA LYS A 117 14.71 -24.25 -9.91
C LYS A 117 13.71 -25.11 -10.67
N ALA A 118 12.87 -24.56 -11.53
CA ALA A 118 11.93 -25.30 -12.37
C ALA A 118 12.67 -26.23 -13.34
N GLN A 119 13.86 -25.81 -13.80
CA GLN A 119 14.76 -26.65 -14.58
C GLN A 119 15.41 -27.78 -13.76
N ARG A 120 15.39 -27.68 -12.41
CA ARG A 120 15.93 -28.69 -11.48
C ARG A 120 14.87 -29.52 -10.77
N GLN A 121 13.59 -29.13 -10.79
CA GLN A 121 12.48 -29.92 -10.26
C GLN A 121 12.10 -31.02 -11.24
N THR A 122 13.03 -31.96 -11.40
CA THR A 122 12.77 -33.30 -11.89
C THR A 122 11.85 -34.00 -10.88
N LEU A 123 10.55 -33.98 -11.17
CA LEU A 123 9.51 -34.91 -10.70
C LEU A 123 9.68 -35.45 -9.28
N GLU A 124 9.20 -34.72 -8.28
CA GLU A 124 8.86 -35.32 -6.98
C GLU A 124 7.41 -35.80 -7.05
N PHE A 125 7.23 -37.08 -7.35
CA PHE A 125 5.93 -37.75 -7.46
C PHE A 125 5.53 -38.29 -6.08
N ASP A 126 4.85 -37.47 -5.28
CA ASP A 126 4.34 -37.92 -3.98
C ASP A 126 2.98 -38.62 -4.15
N GLY A 127 2.98 -39.96 -4.07
CA GLY A 127 1.78 -40.76 -3.79
C GLY A 127 0.66 -40.80 -4.83
N GLY A 128 0.87 -40.34 -6.07
CA GLY A 128 -0.09 -40.56 -7.17
C GLY A 128 -1.30 -39.62 -7.24
N GLN A 129 -1.34 -38.54 -6.43
CA GLN A 129 -2.43 -37.56 -6.50
C GLN A 129 -1.89 -36.15 -6.76
N LEU A 130 -2.13 -35.64 -7.98
CA LEU A 130 -1.78 -34.28 -8.38
C LEU A 130 -2.70 -33.29 -7.66
N GLN A 131 -2.28 -32.73 -6.52
CA GLN A 131 -3.02 -31.65 -5.87
C GLN A 131 -2.57 -30.30 -6.39
N ILE A 132 -3.46 -29.63 -7.13
CA ILE A 132 -3.30 -28.23 -7.53
C ILE A 132 -3.62 -27.37 -6.31
N LYS A 133 -2.59 -26.89 -5.61
CA LYS A 133 -2.76 -25.88 -4.55
C LYS A 133 -3.13 -24.55 -5.19
N SER A 134 -4.32 -24.04 -4.88
CA SER A 134 -4.88 -22.84 -5.51
C SER A 134 -4.59 -21.53 -4.76
N ASP A 135 -4.03 -21.59 -3.56
CA ASP A 135 -3.83 -20.40 -2.72
C ASP A 135 -2.36 -20.07 -2.59
N ALA A 136 -1.98 -18.86 -3.00
CA ALA A 136 -0.64 -18.32 -2.77
C ALA A 136 -0.35 -18.37 -1.27
N SER A 137 0.60 -19.21 -0.88
CA SER A 137 0.98 -19.39 0.51
C SER A 137 2.18 -18.51 0.83
N VAL A 138 2.34 -18.16 2.11
CA VAL A 138 3.61 -17.64 2.65
C VAL A 138 4.77 -18.60 2.36
N LYS A 139 4.49 -19.88 2.07
CA LYS A 139 5.49 -20.84 1.60
C LYS A 139 6.04 -20.50 0.21
N ASP A 140 5.19 -19.99 -0.68
CA ASP A 140 5.57 -19.65 -2.06
C ASP A 140 6.25 -18.28 -2.13
N TYR A 141 5.88 -17.39 -1.21
CA TYR A 141 6.44 -16.05 -1.06
C TYR A 141 6.92 -15.83 0.38
N PRO A 142 8.09 -16.35 0.77
CA PRO A 142 8.56 -16.27 2.16
C PRO A 142 8.96 -14.86 2.60
N THR A 143 9.35 -13.99 1.65
CA THR A 143 9.82 -12.64 1.93
C THR A 143 9.20 -11.61 0.98
N PRO A 144 9.18 -10.31 1.37
CA PRO A 144 8.76 -9.24 0.47
C PRO A 144 9.49 -9.21 -0.87
N LEU A 145 10.78 -9.59 -0.88
CA LEU A 145 11.59 -9.62 -2.11
C LEU A 145 11.09 -10.63 -3.13
N ASP A 146 10.43 -11.70 -2.68
CA ASP A 146 9.83 -12.71 -3.55
C ASP A 146 8.60 -12.18 -4.31
N ILE A 147 8.06 -11.02 -3.92
CA ILE A 147 7.04 -10.29 -4.68
C ILE A 147 7.64 -9.12 -5.45
N ILE A 148 8.50 -8.31 -4.80
CA ILE A 148 9.05 -7.06 -5.37
C ILE A 148 9.74 -7.29 -6.71
N MET A 149 10.54 -8.36 -6.82
CA MET A 149 11.28 -8.63 -8.05
C MET A 149 10.33 -9.06 -9.20
N PRO A 150 9.48 -10.09 -9.02
CA PRO A 150 8.44 -10.44 -9.99
C PRO A 150 7.50 -9.32 -10.41
N ILE A 151 6.99 -8.53 -9.46
CA ILE A 151 6.03 -7.48 -9.79
C ILE A 151 6.69 -6.35 -10.58
N SER A 152 7.97 -6.08 -10.31
CA SER A 152 8.75 -5.13 -11.13
C SER A 152 8.88 -5.63 -12.57
N ALA A 153 9.14 -6.92 -12.79
CA ALA A 153 9.17 -7.50 -14.12
C ALA A 153 7.80 -7.45 -14.82
N TYR A 154 6.73 -7.78 -14.10
CA TYR A 154 5.36 -7.66 -14.58
C TYR A 154 5.08 -6.24 -15.11
N PHE A 155 5.37 -5.21 -14.31
CA PHE A 155 5.12 -3.83 -14.71
C PHE A 155 6.01 -3.33 -15.84
N ARG A 156 7.26 -3.80 -15.94
CA ARG A 156 8.12 -3.49 -17.09
C ARG A 156 7.51 -3.99 -18.41
N ILE A 157 6.97 -5.21 -18.41
CA ILE A 157 6.29 -5.78 -19.59
C ILE A 157 5.03 -4.97 -19.93
N VAL A 158 4.20 -4.66 -18.93
CA VAL A 158 2.99 -3.83 -19.12
C VAL A 158 3.36 -2.44 -19.66
N ALA A 159 4.36 -1.78 -19.09
CA ALA A 159 4.76 -0.44 -19.49
C ALA A 159 5.30 -0.41 -20.93
N GLU A 160 6.05 -1.43 -21.34
CA GLU A 160 6.55 -1.53 -22.71
C GLU A 160 5.42 -1.81 -23.71
N HIS A 161 4.44 -2.63 -23.34
CA HIS A 161 3.24 -2.82 -24.16
C HIS A 161 2.44 -1.50 -24.30
N ALA A 162 2.24 -0.79 -23.18
CA ALA A 162 1.57 0.51 -23.13
C ALA A 162 2.35 1.64 -23.82
N ARG A 163 3.61 1.42 -24.21
CA ARG A 163 4.37 2.38 -25.02
C ARG A 163 3.72 2.59 -26.39
N THR A 164 3.09 1.56 -26.94
CA THR A 164 2.38 1.63 -28.23
C THR A 164 1.16 2.55 -28.19
N SER A 165 0.53 2.72 -27.02
CA SER A 165 -0.58 3.64 -26.79
C SER A 165 -0.17 5.01 -26.22
N GLY A 166 1.14 5.24 -26.03
CA GLY A 166 1.67 6.44 -25.37
C GLY A 166 1.45 6.50 -23.85
N SER A 167 0.97 5.41 -23.24
CA SER A 167 0.59 5.36 -21.81
C SER A 167 1.69 4.79 -20.90
N SER A 168 2.87 4.45 -21.44
CA SER A 168 3.97 3.85 -20.68
C SER A 168 4.38 4.68 -19.44
N HIS A 169 4.44 6.01 -19.58
CA HIS A 169 4.80 6.91 -18.49
C HIS A 169 3.81 6.85 -17.31
N LEU A 170 2.51 6.71 -17.59
CA LEU A 170 1.47 6.54 -16.57
C LEU A 170 1.66 5.21 -15.83
N VAL A 171 1.94 4.13 -16.56
CA VAL A 171 2.20 2.82 -15.96
C VAL A 171 3.39 2.91 -14.99
N TYR A 172 4.49 3.55 -15.39
CA TYR A 172 5.65 3.73 -14.50
C TYR A 172 5.32 4.57 -13.27
N TRP A 173 4.61 5.69 -13.44
CA TRP A 173 4.20 6.55 -12.33
C TRP A 173 3.37 5.80 -11.29
N TYR A 174 2.28 5.16 -11.73
CA TYR A 174 1.38 4.46 -10.82
C TYR A 174 2.02 3.20 -10.21
N THR A 175 2.90 2.53 -10.95
CA THR A 175 3.73 1.45 -10.40
C THR A 175 4.63 1.97 -9.27
N GLY A 176 5.29 3.11 -9.46
CA GLY A 176 6.14 3.73 -8.44
C GLY A 176 5.36 4.04 -7.16
N ALA A 177 4.18 4.66 -7.29
CA ALA A 177 3.28 4.92 -6.17
C ALA A 177 2.90 3.63 -5.42
N TYR A 178 2.49 2.60 -6.15
CA TYR A 178 2.19 1.30 -5.57
C TYR A 178 3.38 0.67 -4.84
N MET A 179 4.58 0.74 -5.42
CA MET A 179 5.79 0.15 -4.82
C MET A 179 6.17 0.86 -3.51
N MET A 180 6.03 2.18 -3.44
CA MET A 180 6.24 2.94 -2.19
C MET A 180 5.25 2.50 -1.10
N HIS A 181 3.95 2.43 -1.44
CA HIS A 181 2.91 1.96 -0.53
C HIS A 181 3.17 0.51 -0.06
N PHE A 182 3.54 -0.37 -0.99
CA PHE A 182 3.89 -1.75 -0.65
C PHE A 182 5.09 -1.80 0.32
N HIS A 183 6.12 -0.99 0.09
CA HIS A 183 7.26 -0.88 1.00
C HIS A 183 6.84 -0.42 2.41
N GLU A 184 6.01 0.61 2.52
CA GLU A 184 5.46 1.09 3.79
C GLU A 184 4.73 -0.04 4.53
N LEU A 185 3.81 -0.74 3.85
CA LEU A 185 3.08 -1.87 4.43
C LEU A 185 4.02 -2.98 4.91
N THR A 186 5.01 -3.36 4.09
CA THR A 186 5.98 -4.39 4.47
C THR A 186 6.88 -3.97 5.61
N SER A 187 7.04 -2.66 5.89
CA SER A 187 7.84 -2.17 7.01
C SER A 187 7.08 -2.27 8.33
N GLU A 188 5.78 -1.95 8.32
CA GLU A 188 4.95 -1.80 9.53
C GLU A 188 4.15 -3.04 9.92
N TYR A 189 3.75 -3.87 8.96
CA TYR A 189 2.79 -4.95 9.18
C TYR A 189 3.39 -6.35 8.95
N GLU A 190 2.77 -7.36 9.56
CA GLU A 190 3.17 -8.75 9.41
C GLU A 190 3.10 -9.18 7.94
N TRP A 191 4.14 -9.85 7.46
CA TRP A 191 4.26 -10.21 6.04
C TRP A 191 3.07 -11.01 5.50
N ALA A 192 2.57 -11.98 6.28
CA ALA A 192 1.41 -12.79 5.89
C ALA A 192 0.12 -11.97 5.68
N ALA A 193 -0.05 -10.86 6.41
CA ALA A 193 -1.16 -9.92 6.22
C ALA A 193 -0.97 -9.10 4.93
N VAL A 194 0.24 -8.57 4.72
CA VAL A 194 0.59 -7.79 3.54
C VAL A 194 0.49 -8.62 2.26
N LEU A 195 0.91 -9.89 2.29
CA LEU A 195 0.80 -10.80 1.15
C LEU A 195 -0.66 -11.05 0.75
N ARG A 196 -1.57 -11.27 1.72
CA ARG A 196 -3.01 -11.42 1.45
C ARG A 196 -3.62 -10.15 0.86
N TYR A 197 -3.27 -8.99 1.40
CA TYR A 197 -3.65 -7.70 0.83
C TYR A 197 -3.18 -7.58 -0.62
N HIS A 198 -1.90 -7.87 -0.88
CA HIS A 198 -1.31 -7.78 -2.20
C HIS A 198 -2.03 -8.65 -3.24
N MET A 199 -2.32 -9.92 -2.92
CA MET A 199 -2.95 -10.84 -3.86
C MET A 199 -4.35 -10.37 -4.29
N ASP A 200 -5.17 -9.95 -3.33
CA ASP A 200 -6.53 -9.44 -3.63
C ASP A 200 -6.48 -8.06 -4.31
N PHE A 201 -5.56 -7.19 -3.89
CA PHE A 201 -5.34 -5.89 -4.52
C PHE A 201 -4.92 -6.05 -5.98
N PHE A 202 -3.93 -6.90 -6.24
CA PHE A 202 -3.44 -7.20 -7.59
C PHE A 202 -4.56 -7.76 -8.47
N ALA A 203 -5.35 -8.73 -7.97
CA ALA A 203 -6.46 -9.30 -8.73
C ALA A 203 -7.54 -8.25 -9.08
N LYS A 204 -7.80 -7.30 -8.18
CA LYS A 204 -8.69 -6.17 -8.43
C LYS A 204 -8.11 -5.22 -9.49
N ARG A 205 -6.88 -4.74 -9.31
CA ARG A 205 -6.24 -3.78 -10.23
C ARG A 205 -6.03 -4.33 -11.63
N ARG A 206 -5.75 -5.62 -11.74
CA ARG A 206 -5.67 -6.30 -13.03
C ARG A 206 -6.98 -6.23 -13.83
N ARG A 207 -8.15 -6.33 -13.17
CA ARG A 207 -9.46 -6.12 -13.83
C ARG A 207 -9.70 -4.66 -14.23
N ASP A 208 -9.16 -3.70 -13.48
CA ASP A 208 -9.21 -2.29 -13.89
C ASP A 208 -8.38 -2.09 -15.19
N MET A 209 -7.21 -2.74 -15.26
CA MET A 209 -6.32 -2.66 -16.42
C MET A 209 -6.88 -3.30 -17.69
N THR A 210 -7.74 -4.33 -17.61
CA THR A 210 -8.45 -4.84 -18.82
C THR A 210 -9.33 -3.77 -19.48
N SER A 211 -9.68 -2.72 -18.74
CA SER A 211 -10.44 -1.57 -19.23
C SER A 211 -9.54 -0.36 -19.56
N GLY A 212 -8.21 -0.54 -19.55
CA GLY A 212 -7.23 0.54 -19.77
C GLY A 212 -7.08 1.51 -18.60
N ILE A 213 -7.60 1.17 -17.42
CA ILE A 213 -7.57 2.03 -16.23
C ILE A 213 -6.34 1.70 -15.39
N TYR A 214 -5.30 2.54 -15.47
CA TYR A 214 -4.02 2.33 -14.77
C TYR A 214 -3.87 3.15 -13.48
N ASN A 215 -4.59 4.27 -13.33
CA ASN A 215 -4.44 5.17 -12.19
C ASN A 215 -4.85 4.55 -10.86
N THR A 216 -5.68 3.52 -10.88
CA THR A 216 -6.16 2.87 -9.67
C THR A 216 -5.07 2.20 -8.84
N TRP A 217 -3.89 1.95 -9.42
CA TRP A 217 -2.72 1.43 -8.71
C TRP A 217 -2.15 2.40 -7.67
N GLU A 218 -2.33 3.72 -7.83
CA GLU A 218 -1.83 4.71 -6.86
C GLU A 218 -2.64 4.75 -5.56
N THR A 219 -3.90 4.30 -5.64
CA THR A 219 -4.84 4.41 -4.53
C THR A 219 -4.86 3.12 -3.74
N ALA A 220 -4.48 3.20 -2.46
CA ALA A 220 -4.63 2.09 -1.53
C ALA A 220 -6.11 1.68 -1.39
N ASP A 221 -6.39 0.37 -1.29
CA ASP A 221 -7.76 -0.10 -1.10
C ASP A 221 -8.07 -0.20 0.41
N SER A 222 -8.75 0.82 0.94
CA SER A 222 -9.09 0.90 2.37
C SER A 222 -9.89 -0.32 2.86
N ASN A 223 -10.74 -0.92 2.03
CA ASN A 223 -11.49 -2.11 2.43
C ASN A 223 -10.58 -3.33 2.58
N LEU A 224 -9.63 -3.51 1.66
CA LEU A 224 -8.62 -4.57 1.78
C LEU A 224 -7.64 -4.33 2.94
N LEU A 225 -7.26 -3.07 3.18
CA LEU A 225 -6.42 -2.70 4.34
C LEU A 225 -7.12 -3.00 5.66
N ASN A 226 -8.38 -2.60 5.81
CA ASN A 226 -9.20 -2.93 6.97
C ASN A 226 -9.34 -4.46 7.15
N LYS A 227 -9.55 -5.19 6.04
CA LYS A 227 -9.77 -6.64 6.06
C LYS A 227 -8.52 -7.42 6.45
N TYR A 228 -7.34 -7.03 5.97
CA TYR A 228 -6.14 -7.86 6.08
C TYR A 228 -5.01 -7.24 6.91
N VAL A 229 -4.91 -5.92 6.99
CA VAL A 229 -3.67 -5.23 7.42
C VAL A 229 -3.81 -4.58 8.79
N TYR A 230 -4.84 -3.76 9.04
CA TYR A 230 -4.89 -2.87 10.22
C TYR A 230 -4.99 -3.55 11.60
N GLY A 231 -5.11 -4.88 11.68
CA GLY A 231 -4.99 -5.64 12.93
C GLY A 231 -3.63 -6.33 13.14
N HIS A 232 -2.72 -6.21 12.19
CA HIS A 232 -1.54 -7.06 12.04
C HIS A 232 -0.22 -6.26 12.04
N HIS A 233 -0.11 -5.26 12.92
CA HIS A 233 1.17 -4.56 13.09
C HIS A 233 2.26 -5.53 13.56
N LYS A 234 3.48 -5.37 13.02
CA LYS A 234 4.63 -6.07 13.56
C LYS A 234 4.79 -5.67 15.01
N ARG A 235 4.94 -6.67 15.88
CA ARG A 235 5.33 -6.40 17.26
C ARG A 235 6.73 -5.83 17.19
N SER A 236 6.87 -4.53 17.47
CA SER A 236 8.18 -3.91 17.62
C SER A 236 9.01 -4.80 18.56
N ALA A 237 10.21 -5.18 18.14
CA ALA A 237 11.07 -6.10 18.91
C ALA A 237 11.35 -5.60 20.34
N LEU A 238 11.14 -4.31 20.60
CA LEU A 238 11.15 -3.68 21.92
C LEU A 238 10.02 -4.15 22.87
N SER A 239 9.01 -4.85 22.35
CA SER A 239 7.89 -5.43 23.11
C SER A 239 7.95 -6.97 23.24
N ALA A 240 8.96 -7.63 22.65
CA ALA A 240 9.00 -9.08 22.51
C ALA A 240 9.90 -9.81 23.53
N SER A 241 10.20 -9.18 24.69
CA SER A 241 10.74 -9.88 25.86
C SER A 241 9.67 -9.99 26.94
N THR A 242 8.72 -10.92 26.79
CA THR A 242 8.18 -11.75 27.89
C THR A 242 7.21 -12.78 27.29
N LYS A 243 7.66 -14.00 26.99
CA LYS A 243 6.81 -15.23 26.99
C LYS A 243 7.63 -16.50 26.70
N ILE A 244 8.44 -16.92 27.66
CA ILE A 244 8.91 -18.29 27.95
C ILE A 244 9.17 -18.25 29.47
N LEU A 245 8.68 -19.06 30.41
CA LEU A 245 8.06 -20.39 30.47
C LEU A 245 7.22 -20.43 31.78
N SER A 246 6.06 -21.07 31.80
CA SER A 246 5.35 -21.37 33.04
C SER A 246 5.80 -22.69 33.65
N LYS A 247 6.01 -22.67 34.97
CA LYS A 247 6.17 -23.75 35.96
C LYS A 247 7.59 -24.31 36.15
N SER A 248 8.33 -23.74 37.11
CA SER A 248 8.27 -24.18 38.52
C SER A 248 9.12 -23.26 39.40
N GLY A 249 8.60 -22.88 40.58
CA GLY A 249 9.41 -22.45 41.72
C GLY A 249 9.87 -20.99 41.78
N THR A 250 9.17 -20.21 42.61
CA THR A 250 9.67 -19.09 43.44
C THR A 250 10.26 -17.81 42.80
N SER A 251 9.62 -16.69 43.16
CA SER A 251 10.08 -15.28 43.10
C SER A 251 9.95 -14.55 41.75
N ALA A 252 8.77 -13.95 41.53
CA ALA A 252 8.55 -12.96 40.48
C ALA A 252 9.14 -11.60 40.91
N THR A 253 10.19 -11.14 40.24
CA THR A 253 10.66 -9.76 40.34
C THR A 253 9.67 -8.82 39.61
N PRO A 254 9.19 -7.74 40.25
CA PRO A 254 8.26 -6.79 39.63
C PRO A 254 8.89 -6.07 38.43
N ARG A 255 8.10 -5.84 37.37
CA ARG A 255 8.44 -4.86 36.32
C ARG A 255 8.87 -3.56 36.98
N THR A 256 10.13 -3.19 36.79
CA THR A 256 10.81 -2.11 37.50
C THR A 256 10.23 -0.75 37.10
N GLY A 257 9.22 -0.30 37.85
CA GLY A 257 8.74 1.07 37.76
C GLY A 257 7.26 1.25 38.11
N ILE A 258 7.01 2.17 39.02
CA ILE A 258 5.69 2.63 39.46
C ILE A 258 4.90 3.20 38.28
N CYS A 259 3.56 3.06 38.28
CA CYS A 259 2.69 3.66 37.27
C CYS A 259 2.69 5.20 37.35
N MET A 260 3.29 5.88 36.38
CA MET A 260 3.31 7.35 36.36
C MET A 260 1.95 7.96 36.03
N ASN A 261 1.11 7.28 35.26
CA ASN A 261 -0.26 7.74 34.97
C ASN A 261 -1.15 7.68 36.21
N PHE A 262 -0.94 6.70 37.10
CA PHE A 262 -1.57 6.69 38.43
C PHE A 262 -1.12 7.89 39.28
N ASN A 263 0.18 8.20 39.26
CA ASN A 263 0.72 9.37 39.98
C ASN A 263 0.21 10.72 39.44
N LYS A 264 -0.23 10.76 38.17
CA LYS A 264 -0.86 11.90 37.52
C LYS A 264 -2.39 11.92 37.62
N GLY A 265 -3.01 10.88 38.20
CA GLY A 265 -4.47 10.75 38.28
C GLY A 265 -5.15 10.35 36.97
N THR A 266 -4.40 10.00 35.92
CA THR A 266 -4.95 9.61 34.61
C THR A 266 -5.14 8.10 34.43
N CYS A 267 -4.65 7.29 35.37
CA CYS A 267 -4.89 5.83 35.40
C CYS A 267 -5.84 5.48 36.55
N THR A 268 -7.10 5.21 36.22
CA THR A 268 -8.18 4.91 37.18
C THR A 268 -8.44 3.41 37.38
N THR A 269 -7.90 2.57 36.51
CA THR A 269 -8.12 1.12 36.50
C THR A 269 -7.15 0.38 37.43
N SER A 270 -7.69 -0.45 38.33
CA SER A 270 -6.92 -1.32 39.23
C SER A 270 -7.34 -2.79 39.01
N PRO A 271 -6.46 -3.68 38.53
CA PRO A 271 -5.03 -3.45 38.27
C PRO A 271 -4.76 -2.59 37.01
N CYS A 272 -3.60 -1.93 36.98
CA CYS A 272 -3.17 -1.10 35.85
C CYS A 272 -3.15 -1.91 34.53
N PRO A 273 -3.69 -1.38 33.41
CA PRO A 273 -3.68 -2.07 32.10
C PRO A 273 -2.27 -2.32 31.56
N TYR A 274 -1.27 -1.56 32.05
CA TYR A 274 0.14 -1.75 31.71
C TYR A 274 0.91 -2.65 32.70
N GLY A 275 0.22 -3.21 33.70
CA GLY A 275 0.80 -4.11 34.71
C GLY A 275 1.80 -3.43 35.65
N ARG A 276 1.74 -2.10 35.80
CA ARG A 276 2.61 -1.34 36.72
C ARG A 276 1.93 -1.17 38.10
N PRO A 277 2.67 -1.25 39.22
CA PRO A 277 2.09 -1.05 40.53
C PRO A 277 1.62 0.40 40.73
N HIS A 278 0.43 0.56 41.31
CA HIS A 278 -0.17 1.83 41.69
C HIS A 278 0.36 2.31 43.05
N LYS A 279 1.61 2.74 43.07
CA LYS A 279 2.29 3.33 44.23
C LYS A 279 2.48 4.83 44.06
N CYS A 280 2.47 5.57 45.15
CA CYS A 280 2.85 6.98 45.15
C CYS A 280 4.37 7.09 44.89
N SER A 281 4.78 7.90 43.91
CA SER A 281 6.20 8.13 43.61
C SER A 281 6.89 9.01 44.65
N THR A 282 6.14 9.70 45.52
CA THR A 282 6.67 10.56 46.58
C THR A 282 6.90 9.80 47.88
N CYS A 283 5.94 8.96 48.31
CA CYS A 283 6.03 8.27 49.62
C CYS A 283 6.06 6.74 49.52
N GLY A 284 5.92 6.16 48.32
CA GLY A 284 5.94 4.71 48.09
C GLY A 284 4.69 3.93 48.53
N LYS A 285 3.72 4.59 49.17
CA LYS A 285 2.47 3.96 49.66
C LYS A 285 1.46 3.73 48.53
N ASP A 286 0.63 2.71 48.68
CA ASP A 286 -0.52 2.45 47.81
C ASP A 286 -1.71 3.36 48.19
N GLY A 287 -2.75 3.40 47.35
CA GLY A 287 -4.02 4.08 47.64
C GLY A 287 -4.10 5.56 47.23
N HIS A 288 -2.99 6.21 46.89
CA HIS A 288 -2.98 7.55 46.30
C HIS A 288 -1.82 7.75 45.32
N GLY A 289 -2.02 8.59 44.31
CA GLY A 289 -0.95 9.07 43.43
C GLY A 289 -0.19 10.26 44.03
N ALA A 290 0.97 10.61 43.46
CA ALA A 290 1.78 11.75 43.90
C ALA A 290 1.05 13.11 43.90
N SER A 291 0.01 13.27 43.08
CA SER A 291 -0.85 14.46 43.08
C SER A 291 -1.66 14.65 44.37
N ALA A 292 -1.96 13.57 45.10
CA ALA A 292 -2.74 13.57 46.33
C ALA A 292 -1.89 13.21 47.56
N CYS A 293 -0.56 13.35 47.47
CA CYS A 293 0.36 12.95 48.52
C CYS A 293 0.54 14.06 49.56
N SER A 294 0.11 13.79 50.80
CA SER A 294 0.22 14.74 51.93
C SER A 294 1.66 14.99 52.39
N SER A 295 2.60 14.11 52.02
CA SER A 295 4.03 14.27 52.37
C SER A 295 4.77 15.25 51.47
N LYS A 296 4.08 15.95 50.56
CA LYS A 296 4.64 16.97 49.67
C LYS A 296 4.69 18.37 50.30
N SER A 297 4.52 18.44 51.63
CA SER A 297 4.35 19.67 52.40
C SER A 297 5.65 20.06 53.11
N THR A 298 6.71 20.33 52.35
CA THR A 298 7.93 21.02 52.84
C THR A 298 8.62 21.74 51.71
#